data_AF-A0A428KJ06-F1
#
_entry.id   AF-A0A428KJ06-F1
#
_cell.length_a   1.000
_cell.length_b   1.000
_cell.length_c   1.000
_cell.angle_alpha   90.00
_cell.angle_beta   90.00
_cell.angle_gamma   90.00
#
_symmetry.space_group_name_H-M   'P 1'
#
loop_
_entity.id
_entity.type
_entity.pdbx_description
1 polymer ?
#
loop_
_entity_poly.entity_id
_entity_poly.type
_entity_poly.pdbx_seq_one_letter_code
_entity_poly.pdbx_strand_id
1 'polypeptide(L)'
;MRSVLLRASLCGLLFLLLSGIATAQTVPPDPELTAFYDQLNAYRTARYQPLPDLQALQLPSTFSGAELKALRLQDRHIVRIDLVYTAFRLNPTFNQRQLNLSRIRNLAAAVPGLLQDESVTWTLVEQTGCNSPSECQPFFHGFVVYVAPHATAATSRADLDSLTRKLRLLEKKRPKASKKAQGKKVACNLPGSRYTNRQMARSLRRLYKCPEREAQLVKFQLTVDARGTIRTVKVLPTARPVCVAELEEAIRKSVAFTSGFPIDRKMFPFIAKGAIRLPIGPLQLLGEADMGFTSFALPDSAARLYRVFLKKKNKQHKNDYCEARITKKGELLAAADTADTEEMPLPADANVVSRVLQRHPEWSKEVVVTDVTGSMFPYTYDLLAWLQLSALEDEKTFVFFNDGNDQPDKDKRAGKTGGLYHVKTDSYEAIKNKLIETMKAGGGGDAPENDAEALLYAQKLAAAPDSAELILIADNYTFPRDAKLLKNTTAHVRIILCGVRDYINPKYLALARKHGFSLHTIEGDIMDLSKLLEGETITIQGQQYQVTKDGFKLVQKT
;
A
#
# COMPACT_ATOMS: atom_id res chain seq x y z
N MET A 1 23.58 -21.35 81.05
CA MET A 1 22.68 -22.32 81.72
C MET A 1 21.32 -21.65 81.91
N ARG A 2 20.26 -22.24 81.31
CA ARG A 2 18.81 -22.20 81.64
C ARG A 2 18.16 -20.83 81.98
N SER A 3 17.01 -20.39 81.44
CA SER A 3 15.97 -20.99 80.58
C SER A 3 14.76 -20.02 80.51
N VAL A 4 14.10 -19.90 79.34
CA VAL A 4 12.62 -19.97 79.15
C VAL A 4 11.75 -18.75 79.58
N LEU A 5 10.67 -18.28 78.94
CA LEU A 5 10.00 -18.39 77.62
C LEU A 5 8.96 -17.21 77.55
N LEU A 6 8.44 -16.95 76.34
CA LEU A 6 7.15 -16.32 75.97
C LEU A 6 6.92 -14.81 76.17
N ARG A 7 7.03 -14.10 75.04
CA ARG A 7 6.27 -12.89 74.72
C ARG A 7 4.88 -13.28 74.24
N ALA A 8 3.83 -12.77 74.88
CA ALA A 8 2.48 -12.71 74.33
C ALA A 8 2.15 -11.24 74.07
N SER A 9 2.17 -10.82 72.81
CA SER A 9 1.67 -9.52 72.38
C SER A 9 0.41 -9.77 71.56
N LEU A 10 -0.66 -9.06 71.95
CA LEU A 10 -2.03 -9.21 71.47
C LEU A 10 -2.11 -9.05 69.94
N CYS A 11 -2.61 -10.08 69.25
CA CYS A 11 -3.13 -9.98 67.90
C CYS A 11 -4.39 -9.11 67.90
N GLY A 12 -4.28 -7.88 67.43
CA GLY A 12 -5.40 -7.09 66.92
C GLY A 12 -5.29 -7.01 65.39
N LEU A 13 -5.90 -7.96 64.68
CA LEU A 13 -6.04 -7.94 63.23
C LEU A 13 -6.98 -6.79 62.86
N LEU A 14 -6.44 -5.64 62.46
CA LEU A 14 -7.20 -4.61 61.74
C LEU A 14 -7.01 -4.86 60.24
N PHE A 15 -7.89 -5.68 59.66
CA PHE A 15 -8.04 -5.73 58.20
C PHE A 15 -8.63 -4.39 57.74
N LEU A 16 -7.76 -3.44 57.41
CA LEU A 16 -8.14 -2.30 56.58
C LEU A 16 -8.29 -2.82 55.15
N LEU A 17 -9.52 -3.24 54.83
CA LEU A 17 -10.03 -3.30 53.47
C LEU A 17 -9.84 -1.92 52.84
N LEU A 18 -8.75 -1.76 52.08
CA LEU A 18 -8.65 -0.73 51.06
C LEU A 18 -9.62 -1.13 49.94
N SER A 19 -10.91 -0.89 50.17
CA SER A 19 -11.86 -0.73 49.09
C SER A 19 -11.39 0.47 48.27
N GLY A 20 -10.72 0.18 47.15
CA GLY A 20 -10.55 1.16 46.09
C GLY A 20 -11.93 1.70 45.76
N ILE A 21 -12.14 2.99 46.02
CA ILE A 21 -13.31 3.70 45.55
C ILE A 21 -13.21 3.69 44.03
N ALA A 22 -13.86 2.72 43.39
CA ALA A 22 -14.23 2.85 42.00
C ALA A 22 -15.14 4.08 41.95
N THR A 23 -14.61 5.20 41.48
CA THR A 23 -15.45 6.34 41.12
C THR A 23 -16.36 5.87 40.00
N ALA A 24 -17.62 5.58 40.33
CA ALA A 24 -18.65 5.45 39.33
C ALA A 24 -18.65 6.78 38.56
N GLN A 25 -18.19 6.76 37.31
CA GLN A 25 -18.17 7.94 36.45
C GLN A 25 -19.63 8.38 36.26
N THR A 26 -20.00 9.47 36.92
CA THR A 26 -21.33 10.05 36.83
C THR A 26 -21.50 10.70 35.46
N VAL A 27 -22.68 10.55 34.88
CA VAL A 27 -23.09 11.25 33.65
C VAL A 27 -22.80 12.75 33.78
N PRO A 28 -22.20 13.40 32.78
CA PRO A 28 -21.80 14.80 32.88
C PRO A 28 -23.00 15.73 33.14
N PRO A 29 -22.82 16.81 33.92
CA PRO A 29 -23.83 17.86 34.12
C PRO A 29 -24.30 18.49 32.80
N ASP A 30 -25.51 19.05 32.80
CA ASP A 30 -26.14 19.64 31.61
C ASP A 30 -25.29 20.67 30.85
N PRO A 31 -24.55 21.59 31.50
CA PRO A 31 -23.66 22.51 30.80
C PRO A 31 -22.52 21.81 30.05
N GLU A 32 -21.91 20.78 30.64
CA GLU A 32 -20.82 20.02 30.03
C GLU A 32 -21.31 19.19 28.85
N LEU A 33 -22.47 18.54 28.98
CA LEU A 33 -23.09 17.80 27.90
C LEU A 33 -23.49 18.71 26.73
N THR A 34 -23.93 19.93 27.04
CA THR A 34 -24.27 20.95 26.04
C THR A 34 -23.02 21.41 25.29
N ALA A 35 -21.93 21.70 26.02
CA ALA A 35 -20.65 22.07 25.42
C ALA A 35 -20.12 20.94 24.52
N PHE A 36 -20.18 19.69 24.98
CA PHE A 36 -19.84 18.52 24.18
C PHE A 36 -20.66 18.45 22.89
N TYR A 37 -21.99 18.60 22.99
CA TYR A 37 -22.90 18.54 21.83
C TYR A 37 -22.58 19.60 20.76
N ASP A 38 -22.27 20.83 21.19
CA ASP A 38 -22.04 21.94 20.28
C ASP A 38 -20.73 21.78 19.49
N GLN A 39 -19.76 21.04 20.05
CA GLN A 39 -18.47 20.73 19.44
C GLN A 39 -18.55 19.60 18.40
N LEU A 40 -19.63 18.81 18.39
CA LEU A 40 -19.73 17.64 17.52
C LEU A 40 -19.68 18.02 16.04
N ASN A 41 -19.09 17.15 15.23
CA ASN A 41 -19.25 17.19 13.78
C ASN A 41 -20.75 17.13 13.44
N ALA A 42 -21.18 17.80 12.38
CA ALA A 42 -22.57 17.79 11.97
C ALA A 42 -22.69 17.93 10.45
N TYR A 43 -23.48 17.08 9.79
CA TYR A 43 -23.77 17.29 8.37
C TYR A 43 -25.18 16.84 8.00
N ARG A 44 -25.65 17.31 6.84
CA ARG A 44 -26.93 16.94 6.25
C ARG A 44 -26.73 15.98 5.08
N THR A 45 -27.63 15.02 4.94
CA THR A 45 -27.66 14.10 3.79
C THR A 45 -29.10 13.79 3.42
N ALA A 46 -29.37 13.45 2.15
CA ALA A 46 -30.70 13.00 1.76
C ALA A 46 -31.10 11.73 2.53
N ARG A 47 -30.21 10.73 2.61
CA ARG A 47 -30.43 9.49 3.36
C ARG A 47 -29.12 8.97 3.91
N TYR A 48 -29.12 8.55 5.17
CA TYR A 48 -27.93 8.00 5.81
C TYR A 48 -27.59 6.63 5.24
N GLN A 49 -26.29 6.41 5.00
CA GLN A 49 -25.73 5.10 4.68
C GLN A 49 -24.54 4.85 5.62
N PRO A 50 -24.48 3.69 6.30
CA PRO A 50 -23.32 3.33 7.08
C PRO A 50 -22.07 3.24 6.20
N LEU A 51 -20.90 3.55 6.77
CA LEU A 51 -19.62 3.39 6.07
C LEU A 51 -19.40 1.91 5.74
N PRO A 52 -19.20 1.54 4.47
CA PRO A 52 -19.17 0.14 4.04
C PRO A 52 -17.96 -0.63 4.58
N ASP A 53 -16.86 0.09 4.84
CA ASP A 53 -15.56 -0.50 5.17
C ASP A 53 -15.30 -0.57 6.69
N LEU A 54 -16.22 -0.09 7.51
CA LEU A 54 -16.14 -0.17 8.97
C LEU A 54 -17.27 -1.03 9.50
N GLN A 55 -16.96 -1.88 10.48
CA GLN A 55 -18.00 -2.65 11.15
C GLN A 55 -18.89 -1.69 11.95
N ALA A 56 -20.18 -1.64 11.61
CA ALA A 56 -21.14 -0.75 12.22
C ALA A 56 -22.17 -1.53 13.06
N LEU A 57 -22.37 -1.11 14.31
CA LEU A 57 -23.43 -1.56 15.20
C LEU A 57 -24.53 -0.51 15.22
N GLN A 58 -25.73 -0.87 14.77
CA GLN A 58 -26.87 0.04 14.75
C GLN A 58 -27.67 -0.10 16.04
N LEU A 59 -27.84 1.01 16.75
CA LEU A 59 -28.67 1.14 17.93
C LEU A 59 -29.85 2.06 17.60
N PRO A 60 -31.02 1.52 17.25
CA PRO A 60 -32.23 2.31 17.02
C PRO A 60 -32.53 3.20 18.23
N SER A 61 -33.26 4.30 18.06
CA SER A 61 -33.56 5.26 19.14
C SER A 61 -34.26 4.64 20.37
N THR A 62 -34.85 3.46 20.21
CA THR A 62 -35.52 2.66 21.26
C THR A 62 -34.63 1.53 21.81
N PHE A 63 -33.31 1.59 21.60
CA PHE A 63 -32.36 0.52 21.93
C PHE A 63 -32.59 -0.05 23.34
N SER A 64 -32.45 -1.37 23.47
CA SER A 64 -32.70 -2.14 24.69
C SER A 64 -31.41 -2.68 25.31
N GLY A 65 -31.54 -3.45 26.39
CA GLY A 65 -30.41 -4.10 27.03
C GLY A 65 -29.66 -5.10 26.13
N ALA A 66 -30.27 -5.65 25.08
CA ALA A 66 -29.60 -6.57 24.16
C ALA A 66 -28.61 -5.83 23.22
N GLU A 67 -29.02 -4.70 22.67
CA GLU A 67 -28.16 -3.86 21.83
C GLU A 67 -27.02 -3.23 22.65
N LEU A 68 -27.29 -2.86 23.92
CA LEU A 68 -26.25 -2.40 24.84
C LEU A 68 -25.25 -3.49 25.22
N LYS A 69 -25.67 -4.76 25.31
CA LYS A 69 -24.74 -5.89 25.50
C LYS A 69 -23.84 -6.09 24.29
N ALA A 70 -24.31 -5.79 23.08
CA ALA A 70 -23.48 -5.85 21.87
C ALA A 70 -22.35 -4.80 21.86
N LEU A 71 -22.48 -3.73 22.66
CA LEU A 71 -21.43 -2.74 22.93
C LEU A 71 -20.44 -3.18 24.03
N ARG A 72 -20.57 -4.38 24.60
CA ARG A 72 -19.49 -4.98 25.42
C ARG A 72 -18.43 -5.53 24.47
N LEU A 73 -17.50 -4.68 24.10
CA LEU A 73 -16.51 -4.93 23.06
C LEU A 73 -15.19 -5.42 23.70
N GLN A 74 -15.11 -6.69 24.10
CA GLN A 74 -13.85 -7.21 24.68
C GLN A 74 -12.69 -7.20 23.67
N ASP A 75 -12.97 -7.50 22.41
CA ASP A 75 -11.96 -7.61 21.34
C ASP A 75 -12.06 -6.47 20.31
N ARG A 76 -12.80 -5.40 20.60
CA ARG A 76 -13.02 -4.27 19.70
C ARG A 76 -13.06 -2.96 20.48
N HIS A 77 -12.77 -1.85 19.83
CA HIS A 77 -12.95 -0.52 20.41
C HIS A 77 -13.83 0.34 19.51
N ILE A 78 -14.41 1.39 20.07
CA ILE A 78 -15.26 2.34 19.34
C ILE A 78 -14.34 3.39 18.71
N VAL A 79 -14.46 3.59 17.40
CA VAL A 79 -13.71 4.64 16.67
C VAL A 79 -14.58 5.84 16.35
N ARG A 80 -15.88 5.61 16.15
CA ARG A 80 -16.81 6.68 15.77
C ARG A 80 -18.25 6.37 16.15
N ILE A 81 -19.01 7.40 16.49
CA ILE A 81 -20.44 7.33 16.74
C ILE A 81 -21.17 8.39 15.91
N ASP A 82 -22.10 7.94 15.08
CA ASP A 82 -23.03 8.82 14.36
C ASP A 82 -24.39 8.81 15.05
N LEU A 83 -24.86 9.96 15.51
CA LEU A 83 -26.25 10.16 15.94
C LEU A 83 -27.07 10.63 14.73
N VAL A 84 -27.88 9.72 14.21
CA VAL A 84 -28.66 9.90 12.98
C VAL A 84 -30.12 10.21 13.32
N TYR A 85 -30.68 11.23 12.68
CA TYR A 85 -32.09 11.62 12.80
C TYR A 85 -32.59 12.27 11.51
N THR A 86 -33.88 12.56 11.40
CA THR A 86 -34.48 13.27 10.25
C THR A 86 -34.69 14.75 10.55
N ALA A 87 -34.56 15.61 9.52
CA ALA A 87 -34.88 17.03 9.61
C ALA A 87 -36.38 17.29 9.82
N PHE A 88 -37.24 16.38 9.34
CA PHE A 88 -38.69 16.48 9.48
C PHE A 88 -39.13 16.54 10.94
N ARG A 89 -40.01 17.49 11.25
CA ARG A 89 -40.64 17.65 12.56
C ARG A 89 -42.13 17.82 12.35
N LEU A 90 -42.93 16.93 12.94
CA LEU A 90 -44.39 17.04 12.88
C LEU A 90 -44.87 18.32 13.58
N ASN A 91 -44.28 18.63 14.74
CA ASN A 91 -44.53 19.87 15.46
C ASN A 91 -43.38 20.87 15.17
N PRO A 92 -43.66 22.06 14.58
CA PRO A 92 -42.64 23.07 14.30
C PRO A 92 -41.88 23.55 15.54
N THR A 93 -42.49 23.51 16.74
CA THR A 93 -41.83 23.91 17.99
C THR A 93 -40.99 22.80 18.62
N PHE A 94 -40.93 21.62 17.99
CA PHE A 94 -40.18 20.48 18.50
C PHE A 94 -38.68 20.80 18.62
N ASN A 95 -38.14 20.62 19.83
CA ASN A 95 -36.74 20.88 20.14
C ASN A 95 -35.88 19.63 19.87
N GLN A 96 -35.39 19.50 18.63
CA GLN A 96 -34.52 18.40 18.23
C GLN A 96 -33.22 18.33 19.05
N ARG A 97 -32.64 19.47 19.43
CA ARG A 97 -31.41 19.54 20.23
C ARG A 97 -31.60 18.91 21.60
N GLN A 98 -32.71 19.23 22.27
CA GLN A 98 -33.02 18.64 23.57
C GLN A 98 -33.21 17.12 23.50
N LEU A 99 -33.87 16.62 22.44
CA LEU A 99 -33.99 15.17 22.24
C LEU A 99 -32.61 14.52 22.04
N ASN A 100 -31.74 15.13 21.23
CA ASN A 100 -30.39 14.59 20.98
C ASN A 100 -29.53 14.59 22.26
N LEU A 101 -29.57 15.65 23.06
CA LEU A 101 -28.91 15.71 24.37
C LEU A 101 -29.37 14.56 25.27
N SER A 102 -30.69 14.34 25.37
CA SER A 102 -31.24 13.22 26.14
C SER A 102 -30.80 11.86 25.62
N ARG A 103 -30.71 11.66 24.31
CA ARG A 103 -30.21 10.41 23.70
C ARG A 103 -28.75 10.16 24.05
N ILE A 104 -27.89 11.17 23.92
CA ILE A 104 -26.46 11.06 24.26
C ILE A 104 -26.30 10.77 25.76
N ARG A 105 -27.09 11.44 26.61
CA ARG A 105 -27.12 11.19 28.05
C ARG A 105 -27.45 9.73 28.35
N ASN A 106 -28.48 9.18 27.71
CA ASN A 106 -28.91 7.80 27.90
C ASN A 106 -27.84 6.79 27.45
N LEU A 107 -27.17 7.05 26.31
CA LEU A 107 -26.08 6.21 25.84
C LEU A 107 -24.88 6.26 26.80
N ALA A 108 -24.49 7.45 27.25
CA ALA A 108 -23.38 7.65 28.19
C ALA A 108 -23.64 7.01 29.57
N ALA A 109 -24.90 7.01 30.03
CA ALA A 109 -25.28 6.30 31.25
C ALA A 109 -25.13 4.78 31.12
N ALA A 110 -25.36 4.24 29.92
CA ALA A 110 -25.21 2.82 29.63
C ALA A 110 -23.76 2.39 29.37
N VAL A 111 -22.91 3.31 28.91
CA VAL A 111 -21.49 3.09 28.61
C VAL A 111 -20.65 4.15 29.33
N PRO A 112 -20.32 3.95 30.63
CA PRO A 112 -19.53 4.90 31.41
C PRO A 112 -18.18 5.18 30.75
N GLY A 113 -17.75 6.44 30.75
CA GLY A 113 -16.46 6.87 30.18
C GLY A 113 -16.52 7.24 28.69
N LEU A 114 -17.60 6.90 27.98
CA LEU A 114 -17.70 7.07 26.53
C LEU A 114 -17.57 8.54 26.06
N LEU A 115 -18.05 9.50 26.86
CA LEU A 115 -17.95 10.93 26.52
C LEU A 115 -16.59 11.53 26.85
N GLN A 116 -15.83 10.88 27.73
CA GLN A 116 -14.48 11.27 28.12
C GLN A 116 -13.43 10.65 27.19
N ASP A 117 -13.82 9.64 26.42
CA ASP A 117 -12.96 9.00 25.44
C ASP A 117 -12.73 9.93 24.25
N GLU A 118 -11.63 10.67 24.31
CA GLU A 118 -11.19 11.56 23.24
C GLU A 118 -10.82 10.80 21.96
N SER A 119 -10.68 9.47 21.96
CA SER A 119 -10.42 8.71 20.73
C SER A 119 -11.65 8.59 19.82
N VAL A 120 -12.84 8.69 20.40
CA VAL A 120 -14.10 8.48 19.68
C VAL A 120 -14.49 9.75 18.92
N THR A 121 -14.63 9.63 17.60
CA THR A 121 -15.21 10.71 16.79
C THR A 121 -16.74 10.69 16.91
N TRP A 122 -17.35 11.84 17.17
CA TRP A 122 -18.80 11.97 17.26
C TRP A 122 -19.35 12.86 16.15
N THR A 123 -20.43 12.40 15.49
CA THR A 123 -21.05 13.12 14.38
C THR A 123 -22.57 13.13 14.49
N LEU A 124 -23.18 14.29 14.30
CA LEU A 124 -24.60 14.48 14.13
C LEU A 124 -24.95 14.37 12.64
N VAL A 125 -25.91 13.52 12.29
CA VAL A 125 -26.33 13.37 10.89
C VAL A 125 -27.82 13.62 10.75
N GLU A 126 -28.16 14.70 10.06
CA GLU A 126 -29.55 15.10 9.81
C GLU A 126 -29.98 14.70 8.39
N GLN A 127 -30.96 13.81 8.30
CA GLN A 127 -31.49 13.30 7.03
C GLN A 127 -32.61 14.18 6.49
N THR A 128 -32.50 14.64 5.25
CA THR A 128 -33.41 15.63 4.64
C THR A 128 -34.33 15.07 3.56
N GLY A 129 -34.18 13.78 3.20
CA GLY A 129 -34.89 13.16 2.08
C GLY A 129 -36.34 12.74 2.33
N CYS A 130 -36.98 13.21 3.41
CA CYS A 130 -38.37 12.90 3.73
C CYS A 130 -39.10 14.14 4.28
N ASN A 131 -40.38 14.31 3.92
CA ASN A 131 -41.17 15.51 4.26
C ASN A 131 -42.50 15.21 4.96
N SER A 132 -42.79 13.95 5.24
CA SER A 132 -44.02 13.52 5.92
C SER A 132 -43.74 12.36 6.89
N PRO A 133 -44.62 12.11 7.88
CA PRO A 133 -44.43 11.00 8.82
C PRO A 133 -44.29 9.64 8.13
N SER A 134 -45.08 9.40 7.07
CA SER A 134 -45.03 8.14 6.29
C SER A 134 -43.74 8.02 5.49
N GLU A 135 -43.25 9.11 4.88
CA GLU A 135 -41.97 9.11 4.16
C GLU A 135 -40.76 8.94 5.10
N CYS A 136 -40.83 9.48 6.31
CA CYS A 136 -39.73 9.43 7.28
C CYS A 136 -39.69 8.12 8.10
N GLN A 137 -40.76 7.34 8.12
CA GLN A 137 -40.82 6.06 8.83
C GLN A 137 -39.68 5.07 8.46
N PRO A 138 -39.29 4.89 7.17
CA PRO A 138 -38.19 4.00 6.79
C PRO A 138 -36.79 4.60 6.98
N PHE A 139 -36.66 5.82 7.52
CA PHE A 139 -35.37 6.44 7.80
C PHE A 139 -34.85 5.95 9.14
N PHE A 140 -33.53 5.77 9.23
CA PHE A 140 -32.93 5.33 10.48
C PHE A 140 -32.84 6.49 11.48
N HIS A 141 -33.24 6.24 12.73
CA HIS A 141 -33.04 7.17 13.84
C HIS A 141 -32.37 6.45 15.01
N GLY A 142 -31.21 6.90 15.43
CA GLY A 142 -30.47 6.24 16.50
C GLY A 142 -28.98 6.48 16.40
N PHE A 143 -28.21 5.62 17.06
CA PHE A 143 -26.74 5.65 16.99
C PHE A 143 -26.24 4.59 16.02
N VAL A 144 -25.25 4.94 15.21
CA VAL A 144 -24.45 4.00 14.46
C VAL A 144 -23.05 4.05 15.04
N VAL A 145 -22.66 2.97 15.70
CA VAL A 145 -21.39 2.84 16.41
C VAL A 145 -20.43 2.05 15.55
N TYR A 146 -19.40 2.71 15.07
CA TYR A 146 -18.33 2.11 14.29
C TYR A 146 -17.27 1.55 15.23
N VAL A 147 -16.91 0.30 15.00
CA VAL A 147 -15.94 -0.43 15.82
C VAL A 147 -14.80 -0.94 14.98
N ALA A 148 -13.61 -0.93 15.56
CA ALA A 148 -12.42 -1.55 14.99
C ALA A 148 -11.93 -2.69 15.91
N PRO A 149 -11.29 -3.73 15.36
CA PRO A 149 -10.66 -4.78 16.16
C PRO A 149 -9.62 -4.21 17.11
N HIS A 150 -9.55 -4.74 18.33
CA HIS A 150 -8.42 -4.49 19.21
C HIS A 150 -7.21 -5.25 18.65
N ALA A 151 -6.07 -4.58 18.54
CA ALA A 151 -4.86 -5.28 18.15
C ALA A 151 -4.45 -6.24 19.29
N THR A 152 -4.30 -7.51 18.95
CA THR A 152 -3.78 -8.54 19.85
C THR A 152 -2.49 -9.11 19.26
N ALA A 153 -1.63 -9.68 20.09
CA ALA A 153 -0.43 -10.35 19.60
C ALA A 153 -0.72 -11.41 18.50
N ALA A 154 -1.89 -12.05 18.54
CA ALA A 154 -2.32 -13.01 17.52
C ALA A 154 -2.69 -12.34 16.19
N THR A 155 -3.47 -11.26 16.21
CA THR A 155 -3.85 -10.52 14.99
C THR A 155 -2.64 -9.81 14.39
N SER A 156 -1.80 -9.17 15.21
CA SER A 156 -0.56 -8.53 14.76
C SER A 156 0.39 -9.53 14.10
N ARG A 157 0.45 -10.76 14.62
CA ARG A 157 1.22 -11.85 13.98
C ARG A 157 0.64 -12.26 12.63
N ALA A 158 -0.68 -12.35 12.51
CA ALA A 158 -1.34 -12.66 11.25
C ALA A 158 -1.08 -11.56 10.20
N ASP A 159 -1.14 -10.29 10.60
CA ASP A 159 -0.82 -9.13 9.76
C ASP A 159 0.64 -9.16 9.32
N LEU A 160 1.57 -9.48 10.23
CA LEU A 160 2.99 -9.64 9.91
C LEU A 160 3.26 -10.80 8.94
N ASP A 161 2.55 -11.92 9.09
CA ASP A 161 2.64 -13.06 8.17
C ASP A 161 2.09 -12.69 6.79
N SER A 162 1.00 -11.93 6.74
CA SER A 162 0.44 -11.33 5.51
C SER A 162 1.44 -10.36 4.87
N LEU A 163 2.10 -9.50 5.66
CA LEU A 163 3.09 -8.53 5.21
C LEU A 163 4.25 -9.24 4.53
N THR A 164 4.82 -10.20 5.26
CA THR A 164 5.96 -10.98 4.81
C THR A 164 5.62 -11.77 3.54
N ARG A 165 4.38 -12.30 3.42
CA ARG A 165 3.89 -12.96 2.21
C ARG A 165 3.79 -12.00 1.03
N LYS A 166 3.13 -10.84 1.20
CA LYS A 166 2.96 -9.84 0.13
C LYS A 166 4.31 -9.26 -0.31
N LEU A 167 5.24 -9.00 0.61
CA LEU A 167 6.60 -8.55 0.30
C LEU A 167 7.39 -9.62 -0.50
N ARG A 168 7.29 -10.91 -0.13
CA ARG A 168 7.88 -12.01 -0.91
C ARG A 168 7.31 -12.07 -2.34
N LEU A 169 6.01 -11.78 -2.51
CA LEU A 169 5.39 -11.72 -3.84
C LEU A 169 5.88 -10.51 -4.65
N LEU A 170 6.05 -9.34 -4.02
CA LEU A 170 6.68 -8.16 -4.66
C LEU A 170 8.13 -8.44 -5.07
N GLU A 171 8.92 -9.06 -4.20
CA GLU A 171 10.31 -9.48 -4.48
C GLU A 171 10.41 -10.42 -5.70
N LYS A 172 9.40 -11.27 -5.92
CA LYS A 172 9.29 -12.16 -7.10
C LYS A 172 8.86 -11.41 -8.37
N LYS A 173 8.13 -10.31 -8.26
CA LYS A 173 7.65 -9.48 -9.38
C LYS A 173 8.70 -8.49 -9.90
N ARG A 174 9.70 -8.09 -9.07
CA ARG A 174 10.76 -7.14 -9.45
C ARG A 174 11.76 -7.75 -10.46
N PRO A 175 12.05 -7.10 -11.61
CA PRO A 175 13.18 -7.49 -12.44
C PRO A 175 14.49 -7.14 -11.71
N LYS A 176 15.23 -8.14 -11.22
CA LYS A 176 16.51 -7.89 -10.52
C LYS A 176 17.67 -7.71 -11.51
N ALA A 177 18.39 -6.59 -11.36
CA ALA A 177 19.77 -6.42 -11.84
C ALA A 177 20.71 -7.41 -11.08
N SER A 178 21.77 -7.86 -11.78
CA SER A 178 22.67 -9.02 -11.53
C SER A 178 23.05 -9.38 -10.07
N LYS A 179 23.17 -10.66 -9.65
CA LYS A 179 24.15 -11.71 -10.07
C LYS A 179 23.54 -13.12 -10.24
N LYS A 180 24.20 -13.94 -11.06
CA LYS A 180 23.72 -15.19 -11.70
C LYS A 180 23.60 -16.40 -10.74
N ALA A 181 22.39 -16.91 -10.54
CA ALA A 181 22.14 -18.33 -10.30
C ALA A 181 21.76 -19.00 -11.64
N GLN A 182 22.43 -20.09 -12.00
CA GLN A 182 22.15 -20.81 -13.26
C GLN A 182 20.84 -21.60 -13.14
N GLY A 183 19.83 -21.25 -13.93
CA GLY A 183 18.57 -22.01 -14.01
C GLY A 183 18.74 -23.43 -14.57
N LYS A 184 17.73 -24.27 -14.37
CA LYS A 184 17.69 -25.68 -14.82
C LYS A 184 17.78 -25.75 -16.36
N LYS A 185 18.70 -26.58 -16.87
CA LYS A 185 18.89 -26.79 -18.31
C LYS A 185 17.65 -27.50 -18.88
N VAL A 186 17.17 -27.02 -20.02
CA VAL A 186 16.08 -27.65 -20.80
C VAL A 186 16.55 -27.88 -22.23
N ALA A 187 15.97 -28.87 -22.90
CA ALA A 187 16.35 -29.23 -24.26
C ALA A 187 15.98 -28.11 -25.25
N CYS A 188 16.89 -27.81 -26.17
CA CYS A 188 16.70 -26.80 -27.21
C CYS A 188 17.47 -27.18 -28.48
N ASN A 189 16.87 -26.94 -29.65
CA ASN A 189 17.53 -27.10 -30.95
C ASN A 189 17.38 -25.81 -31.78
N LEU A 190 18.30 -25.59 -32.73
CA LEU A 190 18.11 -24.52 -33.71
C LEU A 190 16.94 -24.87 -34.65
N PRO A 191 16.17 -23.86 -35.12
CA PRO A 191 15.07 -24.10 -36.04
C PRO A 191 15.62 -24.70 -37.34
N GLY A 192 15.02 -25.79 -37.79
CA GLY A 192 15.41 -26.46 -39.03
C GLY A 192 15.01 -25.63 -40.25
N SER A 193 15.94 -25.42 -41.17
CA SER A 193 15.62 -24.94 -42.51
C SER A 193 15.25 -26.12 -43.42
N ARG A 194 14.24 -25.96 -44.27
CA ARG A 194 13.89 -26.96 -45.31
C ARG A 194 14.97 -27.10 -46.37
N TYR A 195 15.73 -26.03 -46.59
CA TYR A 195 16.77 -25.94 -47.60
C TYR A 195 18.12 -25.60 -46.98
N THR A 196 19.20 -26.15 -47.51
CA THR A 196 20.56 -25.79 -47.12
C THR A 196 20.87 -24.35 -47.52
N ASN A 197 21.83 -23.70 -46.82
CA ASN A 197 22.29 -22.34 -47.16
C ASN A 197 22.67 -22.19 -48.66
N ARG A 198 23.25 -23.24 -49.26
CA ARG A 198 23.58 -23.26 -50.69
C ARG A 198 22.34 -23.31 -51.58
N GLN A 199 21.35 -24.14 -51.26
CA GLN A 199 20.09 -24.20 -52.01
C GLN A 199 19.33 -22.87 -51.94
N MET A 200 19.29 -22.25 -50.75
CA MET A 200 18.69 -20.92 -50.57
C MET A 200 19.43 -19.86 -51.39
N ALA A 201 20.77 -19.84 -51.35
CA ALA A 201 21.57 -18.88 -52.10
C ALA A 201 21.42 -19.04 -53.63
N ARG A 202 21.31 -20.27 -54.14
CA ARG A 202 21.00 -20.54 -55.56
C ARG A 202 19.61 -20.05 -55.96
N SER A 203 18.61 -20.30 -55.12
CA SER A 203 17.25 -19.81 -55.36
C SER A 203 17.23 -18.27 -55.38
N LEU A 204 17.91 -17.66 -54.42
CA LEU A 204 18.03 -16.21 -54.29
C LEU A 204 18.68 -15.59 -55.52
N ARG A 205 19.77 -16.17 -56.05
CA ARG A 205 20.42 -15.70 -57.28
C ARG A 205 19.50 -15.73 -58.51
N ARG A 206 18.62 -16.73 -58.60
CA ARG A 206 17.67 -16.84 -59.72
C ARG A 206 16.59 -15.76 -59.62
N LEU A 207 16.11 -15.49 -58.41
CA LEU A 207 14.97 -14.60 -58.13
C LEU A 207 15.36 -13.12 -58.02
N TYR A 208 16.56 -12.81 -57.51
CA TYR A 208 17.02 -11.43 -57.34
C TYR A 208 17.59 -10.87 -58.64
N LYS A 209 16.90 -9.89 -59.21
CA LYS A 209 17.33 -9.15 -60.41
C LYS A 209 17.51 -7.69 -60.02
N CYS A 210 18.75 -7.22 -60.01
CA CYS A 210 19.07 -5.84 -59.67
C CYS A 210 20.14 -5.29 -60.63
N PRO A 211 19.96 -4.09 -61.19
CA PRO A 211 20.99 -3.41 -61.97
C PRO A 211 22.23 -3.04 -61.13
N GLU A 212 22.05 -2.81 -59.82
CA GLU A 212 23.15 -2.52 -58.89
C GLU A 212 23.99 -3.78 -58.62
N ARG A 213 25.28 -3.72 -58.97
CA ARG A 213 26.20 -4.88 -58.93
C ARG A 213 27.37 -4.71 -57.97
N GLU A 214 27.35 -3.68 -57.14
CA GLU A 214 28.45 -3.40 -56.23
C GLU A 214 28.60 -4.52 -55.18
N ALA A 215 29.85 -5.00 -55.03
CA ALA A 215 30.14 -6.08 -54.10
C ALA A 215 29.95 -5.61 -52.65
N GLN A 216 29.12 -6.29 -51.87
CA GLN A 216 28.84 -5.90 -50.48
C GLN A 216 28.21 -7.02 -49.66
N LEU A 217 28.24 -6.87 -48.34
CA LEU A 217 27.55 -7.76 -47.41
C LEU A 217 26.25 -7.09 -46.94
N VAL A 218 25.12 -7.65 -47.36
CA VAL A 218 23.78 -7.17 -47.00
C VAL A 218 23.23 -7.99 -45.84
N LYS A 219 22.78 -7.32 -44.77
CA LYS A 219 22.16 -7.98 -43.62
C LYS A 219 20.65 -7.95 -43.76
N PHE A 220 19.98 -9.00 -43.31
CA PHE A 220 18.52 -9.08 -43.34
C PHE A 220 17.96 -9.69 -42.06
N GLN A 221 16.67 -9.46 -41.82
CA GLN A 221 15.91 -9.97 -40.69
C GLN A 221 14.60 -10.59 -41.17
N LEU A 222 14.23 -11.74 -40.60
CA LEU A 222 12.97 -12.44 -40.82
C LEU A 222 12.21 -12.54 -39.50
N THR A 223 10.88 -12.43 -39.54
CA THR A 223 10.01 -12.89 -38.45
C THR A 223 9.32 -14.17 -38.88
N VAL A 224 9.35 -15.19 -38.03
CA VAL A 224 8.84 -16.53 -38.32
C VAL A 224 7.88 -16.93 -37.20
N ASP A 225 6.72 -17.46 -37.55
CA ASP A 225 5.75 -17.91 -36.55
C ASP A 225 6.08 -19.29 -35.97
N ALA A 226 5.29 -19.75 -34.99
CA ALA A 226 5.47 -21.04 -34.34
C ALA A 226 5.34 -22.25 -35.29
N ARG A 227 4.74 -22.08 -36.47
CA ARG A 227 4.60 -23.13 -37.50
C ARG A 227 5.75 -23.11 -38.50
N GLY A 228 6.69 -22.16 -38.41
CA GLY A 228 7.79 -21.99 -39.36
C GLY A 228 7.45 -21.11 -40.56
N THR A 229 6.31 -20.41 -40.54
CA THR A 229 5.88 -19.52 -41.63
C THR A 229 6.54 -18.16 -41.50
N ILE A 230 7.19 -17.69 -42.56
CA ILE A 230 7.78 -16.34 -42.60
C ILE A 230 6.66 -15.30 -42.69
N ARG A 231 6.62 -14.39 -41.71
CA ARG A 231 5.64 -13.30 -41.65
C ARG A 231 6.20 -12.04 -42.31
N THR A 232 7.37 -11.58 -41.88
CA THR A 232 8.02 -10.40 -42.44
C THR A 232 9.46 -10.69 -42.84
N VAL A 233 9.91 -9.99 -43.88
CA VAL A 233 11.31 -9.91 -44.32
C VAL A 233 11.68 -8.44 -44.30
N LYS A 234 12.85 -8.11 -43.76
CA LYS A 234 13.38 -6.75 -43.74
C LYS A 234 14.87 -6.78 -44.08
N VAL A 235 15.27 -6.13 -45.15
CA VAL A 235 16.68 -5.87 -45.44
C VAL A 235 17.12 -4.67 -44.58
N LEU A 236 18.28 -4.79 -43.93
CA LEU A 236 18.83 -3.73 -43.10
C LEU A 236 19.59 -2.71 -43.97
N PRO A 237 19.67 -1.44 -43.55
CA PRO A 237 20.38 -0.42 -44.31
C PRO A 237 21.81 -0.83 -44.69
N THR A 238 22.17 -0.59 -45.95
CA THR A 238 23.48 -0.90 -46.53
C THR A 238 24.23 0.39 -46.90
N ALA A 239 25.56 0.31 -46.93
CA ALA A 239 26.41 1.45 -47.30
C ALA A 239 26.43 1.73 -48.82
N ARG A 240 26.01 0.76 -49.63
CA ARG A 240 26.00 0.81 -51.09
C ARG A 240 24.58 0.50 -51.60
N PRO A 241 24.16 1.05 -52.76
CA PRO A 241 22.81 0.89 -53.27
C PRO A 241 22.48 -0.58 -53.56
N VAL A 242 21.24 -0.98 -53.26
CA VAL A 242 20.68 -2.32 -53.50
C VAL A 242 19.19 -2.19 -53.81
N CYS A 243 18.66 -3.12 -54.60
CA CYS A 243 17.24 -3.21 -54.89
C CYS A 243 16.51 -3.88 -53.71
N VAL A 244 16.18 -3.08 -52.69
CA VAL A 244 15.69 -3.57 -51.39
C VAL A 244 14.41 -4.41 -51.53
N ALA A 245 13.42 -3.94 -52.28
CA ALA A 245 12.12 -4.61 -52.41
C ALA A 245 12.26 -5.97 -53.12
N GLU A 246 13.03 -6.02 -54.20
CA GLU A 246 13.33 -7.22 -54.97
C GLU A 246 14.12 -8.21 -54.13
N LEU A 247 15.05 -7.73 -53.30
CA LEU A 247 15.85 -8.57 -52.41
C LEU A 247 14.99 -9.16 -51.29
N GLU A 248 14.12 -8.36 -50.65
CA GLU A 248 13.19 -8.84 -49.62
C GLU A 248 12.26 -9.93 -50.15
N GLU A 249 11.70 -9.74 -51.35
CA GLU A 249 10.81 -10.71 -51.98
C GLU A 249 11.55 -11.98 -52.42
N ALA A 250 12.77 -11.83 -52.97
CA ALA A 250 13.61 -12.97 -53.31
C ALA A 250 14.01 -13.77 -52.07
N ILE A 251 14.30 -13.11 -50.93
CA ILE A 251 14.57 -13.79 -49.65
C ILE A 251 13.33 -14.53 -49.15
N ARG A 252 12.15 -13.88 -49.19
CA ARG A 252 10.88 -14.48 -48.76
C ARG A 252 10.56 -15.78 -49.49
N LYS A 253 10.82 -15.83 -50.80
CA LYS A 253 10.61 -17.02 -51.65
C LYS A 253 11.70 -18.09 -51.54
N SER A 254 12.90 -17.70 -51.09
CA SER A 254 14.08 -18.59 -51.08
C SER A 254 14.28 -19.30 -49.74
N VAL A 255 13.75 -18.76 -48.65
CA VAL A 255 13.90 -19.29 -47.29
C VAL A 255 12.62 -19.99 -46.85
N ALA A 256 12.75 -21.18 -46.27
CA ALA A 256 11.62 -21.86 -45.63
C ALA A 256 12.09 -22.64 -44.40
N PHE A 257 11.37 -22.52 -43.29
CA PHE A 257 11.63 -23.27 -42.06
C PHE A 257 10.72 -24.50 -41.96
N THR A 258 11.19 -25.56 -41.30
CA THR A 258 10.38 -26.77 -41.04
C THR A 258 9.44 -26.57 -39.87
N SER A 259 9.81 -25.70 -38.92
CA SER A 259 9.05 -25.43 -37.71
C SER A 259 9.39 -24.05 -37.12
N GLY A 260 8.66 -23.65 -36.08
CA GLY A 260 9.11 -22.64 -35.13
C GLY A 260 10.37 -23.07 -34.36
N PHE A 261 10.81 -22.24 -33.42
CA PHE A 261 11.98 -22.46 -32.60
C PHE A 261 11.68 -23.48 -31.48
N PRO A 262 12.31 -24.67 -31.47
CA PRO A 262 11.96 -25.75 -30.55
C PRO A 262 12.68 -25.62 -29.20
N ILE A 263 11.91 -25.49 -28.12
CA ILE A 263 12.40 -25.48 -26.74
C ILE A 263 11.46 -26.33 -25.89
N ASP A 264 12.02 -27.31 -25.19
CA ASP A 264 11.27 -28.11 -24.22
C ASP A 264 9.95 -28.70 -24.82
N ARG A 265 10.07 -29.28 -26.02
CA ARG A 265 8.96 -29.86 -26.82
C ARG A 265 7.88 -28.87 -27.28
N LYS A 266 8.05 -27.56 -27.06
CA LYS A 266 7.17 -26.50 -27.55
C LYS A 266 7.83 -25.74 -28.72
N MET A 267 7.00 -25.22 -29.62
CA MET A 267 7.42 -24.44 -30.79
C MET A 267 7.10 -22.96 -30.58
N PHE A 268 8.11 -22.10 -30.69
CA PHE A 268 7.97 -20.66 -30.49
C PHE A 268 8.15 -19.88 -31.80
N PRO A 269 7.45 -18.75 -31.97
CA PRO A 269 7.82 -17.79 -33.01
C PRO A 269 9.23 -17.25 -32.74
N PHE A 270 9.95 -16.83 -33.78
CA PHE A 270 11.32 -16.33 -33.66
C PHE A 270 11.68 -15.31 -34.73
N ILE A 271 12.76 -14.58 -34.49
CA ILE A 271 13.39 -13.65 -35.41
C ILE A 271 14.68 -14.28 -35.89
N ALA A 272 14.86 -14.43 -37.21
CA ALA A 272 16.12 -14.87 -37.80
C ALA A 272 16.85 -13.68 -38.39
N LYS A 273 18.15 -13.55 -38.14
CA LYS A 273 19.01 -12.57 -38.82
C LYS A 273 20.02 -13.31 -39.67
N GLY A 274 20.29 -12.80 -40.85
CA GLY A 274 21.26 -13.38 -41.76
C GLY A 274 22.01 -12.33 -42.56
N ALA A 275 22.96 -12.81 -43.35
CA ALA A 275 23.75 -11.99 -44.25
C ALA A 275 23.82 -12.65 -45.63
N ILE A 276 23.88 -11.81 -46.66
CA ILE A 276 24.01 -12.17 -48.07
C ILE A 276 25.18 -11.39 -48.65
N ARG A 277 26.11 -12.08 -49.31
CA ARG A 277 27.17 -11.46 -50.11
C ARG A 277 26.64 -11.24 -51.53
N LEU A 278 26.64 -9.98 -51.96
CA LEU A 278 26.34 -9.57 -53.32
C LEU A 278 27.65 -9.20 -54.04
N PRO A 279 27.75 -9.39 -55.37
CA PRO A 279 26.84 -10.21 -56.18
C PRO A 279 26.96 -11.70 -55.78
N ILE A 280 25.85 -12.44 -55.89
CA ILE A 280 25.81 -13.86 -55.53
C ILE A 280 26.62 -14.66 -56.57
N GLY A 281 27.63 -15.42 -56.12
CA GLY A 281 28.64 -16.02 -56.96
C GLY A 281 28.10 -17.05 -57.97
N PRO A 282 28.74 -17.23 -59.14
CA PRO A 282 28.19 -18.02 -60.22
C PRO A 282 28.21 -19.53 -60.01
N LEU A 283 29.17 -20.04 -59.24
CA LEU A 283 29.41 -21.48 -59.13
C LEU A 283 28.93 -22.14 -57.83
N GLN A 284 28.94 -21.48 -56.65
CA GLN A 284 28.46 -21.94 -55.32
C GLN A 284 28.65 -23.43 -54.91
N LEU A 285 29.38 -24.22 -55.68
CA LEU A 285 29.65 -25.64 -55.54
C LEU A 285 30.93 -25.85 -54.75
N LEU A 286 31.88 -24.92 -54.88
CA LEU A 286 33.18 -24.89 -54.24
C LEU A 286 33.28 -23.58 -53.45
N GLY A 287 33.22 -23.65 -52.12
CA GLY A 287 33.30 -22.49 -51.21
C GLY A 287 32.17 -22.39 -50.16
N GLU A 288 32.28 -21.39 -49.29
CA GLU A 288 31.24 -21.01 -48.33
C GLU A 288 30.02 -20.40 -49.04
N ALA A 289 28.82 -20.61 -48.49
CA ALA A 289 27.60 -20.09 -49.10
C ALA A 289 27.56 -18.56 -49.00
N ASP A 290 27.16 -17.89 -50.09
CA ASP A 290 26.99 -16.43 -50.10
C ASP A 290 25.79 -15.96 -49.26
N MET A 291 25.00 -16.88 -48.70
CA MET A 291 23.90 -16.57 -47.78
C MET A 291 24.00 -17.46 -46.54
N GLY A 292 23.75 -16.89 -45.36
CA GLY A 292 23.65 -17.67 -44.13
C GLY A 292 22.95 -16.92 -43.01
N PHE A 293 22.42 -17.66 -42.04
CA PHE A 293 21.90 -17.10 -40.81
C PHE A 293 23.03 -16.82 -39.82
N THR A 294 23.00 -15.64 -39.23
CA THR A 294 24.00 -15.16 -38.27
C THR A 294 23.49 -15.22 -36.84
N SER A 295 22.17 -15.10 -36.62
CA SER A 295 21.58 -15.24 -35.29
C SER A 295 20.09 -15.54 -35.34
N PHE A 296 19.57 -16.06 -34.22
CA PHE A 296 18.15 -16.26 -33.96
C PHE A 296 17.79 -15.61 -32.63
N ALA A 297 16.58 -15.05 -32.52
CA ALA A 297 16.08 -14.42 -31.30
C ALA A 297 14.63 -14.81 -31.06
N LEU A 298 14.24 -14.92 -29.79
CA LEU A 298 12.85 -15.19 -29.40
C LEU A 298 12.11 -13.88 -29.12
N PRO A 299 10.79 -13.83 -29.34
CA PRO A 299 9.95 -12.73 -28.89
C PRO A 299 9.90 -12.67 -27.36
N ASP A 300 9.62 -11.47 -26.84
CA ASP A 300 9.70 -11.15 -25.41
C ASP A 300 8.91 -12.10 -24.51
N SER A 301 7.74 -12.59 -24.95
CA SER A 301 6.93 -13.54 -24.18
C SER A 301 7.64 -14.89 -23.97
N ALA A 302 8.30 -15.42 -25.01
CA ALA A 302 9.06 -16.66 -24.93
C ALA A 302 10.45 -16.45 -24.28
N ALA A 303 11.09 -15.31 -24.53
CA ALA A 303 12.35 -14.92 -23.89
C ALA A 303 12.21 -14.67 -22.38
N ARG A 304 11.01 -14.31 -21.91
CA ARG A 304 10.65 -14.22 -20.47
C ARG A 304 10.57 -15.59 -19.80
N LEU A 305 10.14 -16.63 -20.53
CA LEU A 305 9.99 -17.99 -20.01
C LEU A 305 11.30 -18.78 -20.08
N TYR A 306 12.05 -18.63 -21.18
CA TYR A 306 13.28 -19.37 -21.44
C TYR A 306 14.44 -18.42 -21.75
N ARG A 307 15.56 -18.63 -21.08
CA ARG A 307 16.81 -17.97 -21.43
C ARG A 307 17.59 -18.86 -22.40
N VAL A 308 17.60 -18.46 -23.67
CA VAL A 308 18.29 -19.17 -24.75
C VAL A 308 19.63 -18.54 -25.05
N PHE A 309 20.68 -19.37 -25.11
CA PHE A 309 22.01 -19.00 -25.55
C PHE A 309 22.34 -19.75 -26.84
N LEU A 310 22.71 -19.01 -27.88
CA LEU A 310 23.27 -19.59 -29.09
C LEU A 310 24.76 -19.83 -28.88
N LYS A 311 25.23 -21.04 -29.20
CA LYS A 311 26.61 -21.46 -29.06
C LYS A 311 27.13 -21.91 -30.41
N LYS A 312 28.38 -21.53 -30.71
CA LYS A 312 29.05 -21.94 -31.95
C LYS A 312 29.51 -23.39 -31.85
N LYS A 313 29.67 -24.04 -33.01
CA LYS A 313 30.25 -25.39 -33.12
C LYS A 313 31.52 -25.52 -32.28
N ASN A 314 31.71 -26.69 -31.67
CA ASN A 314 32.88 -27.01 -30.86
C ASN A 314 33.29 -28.48 -31.08
N LYS A 315 34.29 -28.99 -30.36
CA LYS A 315 34.74 -30.39 -30.51
C LYS A 315 33.64 -31.44 -30.23
N GLN A 316 32.61 -31.09 -29.46
CA GLN A 316 31.47 -31.96 -29.10
C GLN A 316 30.26 -31.78 -30.04
N HIS A 317 30.08 -30.59 -30.63
CA HIS A 317 28.97 -30.27 -31.53
C HIS A 317 29.48 -29.86 -32.91
N LYS A 318 29.22 -30.70 -33.92
CA LYS A 318 29.65 -30.48 -35.32
C LYS A 318 29.05 -29.21 -35.96
N ASN A 319 27.90 -28.74 -35.45
CA ASN A 319 27.18 -27.55 -35.91
C ASN A 319 26.90 -26.60 -34.73
N ASP A 320 26.51 -25.36 -35.03
CA ASP A 320 26.02 -24.41 -34.03
C ASP A 320 24.80 -25.00 -33.29
N TYR A 321 24.70 -24.72 -31.99
CA TYR A 321 23.71 -25.35 -31.11
C TYR A 321 23.09 -24.34 -30.13
N CYS A 322 22.01 -24.75 -29.47
CA CYS A 322 21.28 -23.94 -28.51
C CYS A 322 21.41 -24.52 -27.09
N GLU A 323 21.61 -23.66 -26.10
CA GLU A 323 21.41 -23.99 -24.69
C GLU A 323 20.24 -23.18 -24.14
N ALA A 324 19.19 -23.84 -23.64
CA ALA A 324 18.07 -23.18 -23.00
C ALA A 324 18.04 -23.48 -21.49
N ARG A 325 17.62 -22.48 -20.70
CA ARG A 325 17.32 -22.63 -19.28
C ARG A 325 15.95 -22.05 -18.97
N ILE A 326 15.13 -22.78 -18.22
CA ILE A 326 13.86 -22.25 -17.71
C ILE A 326 14.14 -21.16 -16.67
N THR A 327 13.38 -20.07 -16.72
CA THR A 327 13.48 -18.99 -15.73
C THR A 327 12.64 -19.33 -14.48
N LYS A 328 13.00 -18.84 -13.29
CA LYS A 328 12.19 -18.98 -12.05
C LYS A 328 10.74 -18.49 -12.23
N LYS A 329 10.50 -17.56 -13.17
CA LYS A 329 9.18 -17.02 -13.52
C LYS A 329 8.32 -18.03 -14.31
N GLY A 330 8.93 -18.91 -15.09
CA GLY A 330 8.27 -20.03 -15.78
C GLY A 330 8.00 -21.23 -14.88
N GLU A 331 8.85 -21.49 -13.88
CA GLU A 331 8.59 -22.50 -12.83
C GLU A 331 7.35 -22.13 -11.99
N LEU A 332 7.19 -20.84 -11.65
CA LEU A 332 6.03 -20.35 -10.89
C LEU A 332 4.70 -20.38 -11.67
N LEU A 333 4.75 -20.25 -13.00
CA LEU A 333 3.56 -20.34 -13.87
C LEU A 333 3.13 -21.79 -14.15
N ALA A 334 4.04 -22.76 -13.96
CA ALA A 334 3.73 -24.19 -14.10
C ALA A 334 3.22 -24.82 -12.78
N ALA A 335 3.30 -24.07 -11.67
CA ALA A 335 2.95 -24.53 -10.32
C ALA A 335 1.77 -23.76 -9.69
N ALA A 336 1.13 -22.85 -10.43
CA ALA A 336 -0.04 -22.11 -9.99
C ALA A 336 -1.31 -22.74 -10.57
N ASP A 337 -1.61 -23.94 -10.10
CA ASP A 337 -2.99 -24.42 -9.95
C ASP A 337 -3.10 -24.86 -8.49
N THR A 338 -4.12 -24.36 -7.80
CA THR A 338 -4.46 -24.56 -6.37
C THR A 338 -3.71 -23.71 -5.34
N ALA A 339 -4.39 -22.66 -4.87
CA ALA A 339 -4.64 -22.39 -3.44
C ALA A 339 -5.32 -21.02 -3.31
N ASP A 340 -6.66 -21.03 -3.37
CA ASP A 340 -7.47 -19.93 -2.88
C ASP A 340 -7.31 -19.86 -1.35
N THR A 341 -6.78 -18.75 -0.86
CA THR A 341 -7.00 -18.29 0.51
C THR A 341 -7.60 -16.91 0.36
N GLU A 342 -8.80 -16.71 0.91
CA GLU A 342 -9.52 -15.43 0.87
C GLU A 342 -8.60 -14.30 1.39
N GLU A 343 -8.13 -13.45 0.48
CA GLU A 343 -7.38 -12.24 0.80
C GLU A 343 -8.38 -11.15 1.21
N MET A 344 -8.20 -10.54 2.39
CA MET A 344 -8.93 -9.30 2.69
C MET A 344 -8.55 -8.24 1.65
N PRO A 345 -9.54 -7.62 0.98
CA PRO A 345 -9.27 -6.55 0.03
C PRO A 345 -8.55 -5.40 0.74
N LEU A 346 -7.49 -4.88 0.12
CA LEU A 346 -6.79 -3.70 0.61
C LEU A 346 -7.75 -2.49 0.55
N PRO A 347 -7.62 -1.52 1.49
CA PRO A 347 -8.41 -0.30 1.44
C PRO A 347 -8.16 0.47 0.13
N ALA A 348 -9.12 1.29 -0.30
CA ALA A 348 -9.05 2.02 -1.57
C ALA A 348 -7.81 2.94 -1.66
N ASP A 349 -7.38 3.49 -0.52
CA ASP A 349 -6.23 4.37 -0.36
C ASP A 349 -4.96 3.63 0.10
N ALA A 350 -4.90 2.30 -0.03
CA ALA A 350 -3.76 1.50 0.42
C ALA A 350 -2.41 1.94 -0.18
N ASN A 351 -2.40 2.73 -1.26
CA ASN A 351 -1.19 3.28 -1.88
C ASN A 351 -0.92 4.77 -1.54
N VAL A 352 -1.55 5.34 -0.51
CA VAL A 352 -1.42 6.75 -0.14
C VAL A 352 0.03 7.16 0.14
N VAL A 353 0.79 6.34 0.86
CA VAL A 353 2.17 6.66 1.25
C VAL A 353 3.05 6.81 0.00
N SER A 354 3.00 5.83 -0.89
CA SER A 354 3.78 5.84 -2.13
C SER A 354 3.36 6.95 -3.07
N ARG A 355 2.05 7.25 -3.16
CA ARG A 355 1.53 8.37 -3.95
C ARG A 355 2.04 9.71 -3.44
N VAL A 356 1.92 9.98 -2.14
CA VAL A 356 2.38 11.24 -1.55
C VAL A 356 3.88 11.41 -1.72
N LEU A 357 4.68 10.39 -1.40
CA LEU A 357 6.14 10.43 -1.56
C LEU A 357 6.57 10.60 -3.03
N GLN A 358 5.79 10.10 -4.00
CA GLN A 358 6.03 10.34 -5.43
C GLN A 358 5.66 11.77 -5.86
N ARG A 359 4.65 12.39 -5.24
CA ARG A 359 4.33 13.81 -5.48
C ARG A 359 5.42 14.74 -4.94
N HIS A 360 6.17 14.30 -3.92
CA HIS A 360 7.18 15.09 -3.22
C HIS A 360 8.58 14.46 -3.23
N PRO A 361 9.25 14.38 -4.40
CA PRO A 361 10.61 13.84 -4.51
C PRO A 361 11.65 14.65 -3.70
N GLU A 362 11.34 15.91 -3.37
CA GLU A 362 12.19 16.79 -2.57
C GLU A 362 12.33 16.36 -1.09
N TRP A 363 11.43 15.52 -0.57
CA TRP A 363 11.48 15.02 0.82
C TRP A 363 12.43 13.82 1.01
N SER A 364 13.37 13.61 0.08
CA SER A 364 14.27 12.45 0.08
C SER A 364 15.16 12.38 1.32
N LYS A 365 15.51 13.53 1.92
CA LYS A 365 16.43 13.66 3.07
C LYS A 365 15.76 13.77 4.44
N GLU A 366 14.44 13.87 4.47
CA GLU A 366 13.68 14.09 5.71
C GLU A 366 13.61 12.82 6.57
N VAL A 367 13.43 12.98 7.88
CA VAL A 367 13.27 11.84 8.80
C VAL A 367 11.84 11.32 8.69
N VAL A 368 11.69 10.02 8.43
CA VAL A 368 10.36 9.39 8.31
C VAL A 368 9.99 8.75 9.65
N VAL A 369 8.90 9.21 10.24
CA VAL A 369 8.28 8.65 11.44
C VAL A 369 7.03 7.89 10.98
N THR A 370 6.90 6.64 11.39
CA THR A 370 5.85 5.75 10.88
C THR A 370 5.21 4.99 12.01
N ASP A 371 3.89 5.14 12.10
CA ASP A 371 3.03 4.25 12.88
C ASP A 371 3.05 2.85 12.24
N VAL A 372 3.41 1.83 13.02
CA VAL A 372 3.43 0.44 12.59
C VAL A 372 2.52 -0.45 13.44
N THR A 373 1.49 0.14 14.05
CA THR A 373 0.40 -0.56 14.72
C THR A 373 -0.42 -1.41 13.75
N GLY A 374 -1.29 -2.28 14.28
CA GLY A 374 -2.04 -3.25 13.47
C GLY A 374 -2.87 -2.61 12.34
N SER A 375 -3.52 -1.47 12.60
CA SER A 375 -4.34 -0.78 11.58
C SER A 375 -3.51 -0.24 10.41
N MET A 376 -2.22 0.03 10.65
CA MET A 376 -1.30 0.56 9.66
C MET A 376 -0.71 -0.48 8.70
N PHE A 377 -1.11 -1.75 8.81
CA PHE A 377 -0.65 -2.84 7.95
C PHE A 377 -0.69 -2.55 6.44
N PRO A 378 -1.79 -2.03 5.85
CA PRO A 378 -1.83 -1.73 4.41
C PRO A 378 -0.80 -0.67 3.99
N TYR A 379 -0.58 0.32 4.84
CA TYR A 379 0.24 1.50 4.54
C TYR A 379 1.72 1.25 4.82
N THR A 380 2.05 0.44 5.83
CA THR A 380 3.42 -0.06 6.04
C THR A 380 3.88 -0.97 4.91
N TYR A 381 2.98 -1.79 4.35
CA TYR A 381 3.26 -2.53 3.13
C TYR A 381 3.56 -1.60 1.94
N ASP A 382 2.76 -0.56 1.76
CA ASP A 382 2.95 0.42 0.69
C ASP A 382 4.28 1.20 0.83
N LEU A 383 4.64 1.61 2.05
CA LEU A 383 5.94 2.21 2.34
C LEU A 383 7.09 1.28 1.91
N LEU A 384 7.04 0.01 2.32
CA LEU A 384 8.07 -0.96 1.95
C LEU A 384 8.08 -1.26 0.46
N ALA A 385 6.92 -1.32 -0.19
CA ALA A 385 6.83 -1.48 -1.64
C ALA A 385 7.46 -0.29 -2.38
N TRP A 386 7.19 0.92 -1.93
CA TRP A 386 7.79 2.14 -2.45
C TRP A 386 9.31 2.17 -2.24
N LEU A 387 9.80 1.87 -1.03
CA LEU A 387 11.24 1.79 -0.73
C LEU A 387 11.94 0.71 -1.55
N GLN A 388 11.27 -0.40 -1.82
CA GLN A 388 11.82 -1.46 -2.64
C GLN A 388 11.95 -1.04 -4.11
N LEU A 389 11.09 -0.17 -4.60
CA LEU A 389 11.12 0.33 -5.98
C LEU A 389 11.99 1.58 -6.12
N SER A 390 12.13 2.35 -5.04
CA SER A 390 12.99 3.52 -4.96
C SER A 390 14.45 3.06 -4.81
N ALA A 391 15.34 3.61 -5.64
CA ALA A 391 16.76 3.49 -5.37
C ALA A 391 17.08 4.51 -4.27
N LEU A 392 17.24 4.05 -3.03
CA LEU A 392 17.80 4.90 -1.98
C LEU A 392 19.24 5.20 -2.39
N GLU A 393 19.50 6.43 -2.83
CA GLU A 393 20.84 6.89 -3.20
C GLU A 393 21.63 7.33 -1.96
N ASP A 394 20.92 7.85 -0.95
CA ASP A 394 21.47 8.38 0.30
C ASP A 394 20.93 7.63 1.53
N GLU A 395 21.68 7.65 2.63
CA GLU A 395 21.20 7.18 3.93
C GLU A 395 20.00 7.99 4.41
N LYS A 396 18.93 7.30 4.83
CA LYS A 396 17.73 7.92 5.38
C LYS A 396 17.46 7.42 6.80
N THR A 397 16.94 8.31 7.65
CA THR A 397 16.56 7.98 9.03
C THR A 397 15.07 7.63 9.07
N PHE A 398 14.76 6.47 9.64
CA PHE A 398 13.41 6.02 9.94
C PHE A 398 13.24 5.85 11.45
N VAL A 399 12.08 6.25 11.97
CA VAL A 399 11.60 5.98 13.32
C VAL A 399 10.27 5.26 13.21
N PHE A 400 10.18 4.07 13.79
CA PHE A 400 8.97 3.26 13.86
C PHE A 400 8.47 3.23 15.30
N PHE A 401 7.15 3.27 15.48
CA PHE A 401 6.53 3.12 16.80
C PHE A 401 5.34 2.15 16.76
N ASN A 402 5.14 1.43 17.87
CA ASN A 402 4.10 0.42 18.04
C ASN A 402 3.28 0.61 19.33
N ASP A 403 3.37 1.80 19.91
CA ASP A 403 2.67 2.19 21.14
C ASP A 403 2.99 1.35 22.37
N GLY A 404 4.29 1.14 22.60
CA GLY A 404 4.79 0.68 23.89
C GLY A 404 5.00 -0.82 24.03
N ASN A 405 5.26 -1.53 22.93
CA ASN A 405 5.66 -2.95 22.95
C ASN A 405 4.66 -3.87 23.69
N ASP A 406 3.36 -3.79 23.34
CA ASP A 406 2.27 -4.54 23.99
C ASP A 406 2.14 -4.27 25.50
N GLN A 407 2.60 -3.11 25.97
CA GLN A 407 2.34 -2.66 27.33
C GLN A 407 0.83 -2.54 27.56
N PRO A 408 0.29 -2.99 28.72
CA PRO A 408 -1.13 -2.86 29.01
C PRO A 408 -1.61 -1.41 28.92
N ASP A 409 -2.77 -1.18 28.28
CA ASP A 409 -3.29 0.16 27.98
C ASP A 409 -3.35 1.09 29.19
N LYS A 410 -3.75 0.55 30.35
CA LYS A 410 -3.81 1.28 31.64
C LYS A 410 -2.46 1.81 32.12
N ASP A 411 -1.36 1.21 31.68
CA ASP A 411 -0.01 1.55 32.10
C ASP A 411 0.65 2.51 31.11
N LYS A 412 0.07 2.72 29.92
CA LYS A 412 0.55 3.67 28.92
C LYS A 412 0.41 5.09 29.47
N ARG A 413 1.53 5.83 29.48
CA ARG A 413 1.60 7.19 30.01
C ARG A 413 2.22 8.10 28.97
N ALA A 414 1.53 9.19 28.65
CA ALA A 414 2.01 10.18 27.67
C ALA A 414 3.48 10.56 27.92
N GLY A 415 4.31 10.36 26.89
CA GLY A 415 5.76 10.65 26.91
C GLY A 415 6.63 9.61 27.58
N LYS A 416 6.07 8.47 27.98
CA LYS A 416 6.77 7.31 28.56
C LYS A 416 6.17 5.99 28.07
N THR A 417 5.47 6.01 26.94
CA THR A 417 4.83 4.81 26.38
C THR A 417 5.90 3.92 25.76
N GLY A 418 6.91 4.50 25.10
CA GLY A 418 8.02 3.75 24.50
C GLY A 418 7.64 3.07 23.19
N GLY A 419 8.19 1.88 22.93
CA GLY A 419 7.95 1.20 21.65
C GLY A 419 8.59 1.90 20.43
N LEU A 420 9.62 2.72 20.66
CA LEU A 420 10.29 3.50 19.63
C LEU A 420 11.53 2.76 19.11
N TYR A 421 11.62 2.62 17.78
CA TYR A 421 12.69 1.94 17.09
C TYR A 421 13.23 2.85 16.00
N HIS A 422 14.54 2.91 15.80
CA HIS A 422 15.12 3.69 14.72
C HIS A 422 16.13 2.91 13.90
N VAL A 423 16.32 3.36 12.67
CA VAL A 423 17.40 2.93 11.78
C VAL A 423 17.79 4.08 10.87
N LYS A 424 19.09 4.29 10.69
CA LYS A 424 19.66 5.21 9.71
C LYS A 424 20.47 4.41 8.71
N THR A 425 20.02 4.33 7.46
CA THR A 425 20.62 3.45 6.44
C THR A 425 20.08 3.77 5.04
N ASP A 426 20.81 3.36 4.00
CA ASP A 426 20.39 3.28 2.61
C ASP A 426 19.87 1.87 2.23
N SER A 427 19.96 0.90 3.16
CA SER A 427 19.63 -0.49 2.91
C SER A 427 18.15 -0.79 3.15
N TYR A 428 17.43 -1.11 2.08
CA TYR A 428 16.05 -1.61 2.15
C TYR A 428 15.88 -2.76 3.15
N GLU A 429 16.84 -3.70 3.20
CA GLU A 429 16.74 -4.86 4.10
C GLU A 429 16.85 -4.45 5.58
N ALA A 430 17.72 -3.48 5.89
CA ALA A 430 17.84 -2.97 7.26
C ALA A 430 16.58 -2.24 7.70
N ILE A 431 15.97 -1.43 6.80
CA ILE A 431 14.69 -0.75 7.05
C ILE A 431 13.57 -1.77 7.28
N LYS A 432 13.41 -2.73 6.36
CA LYS A 432 12.41 -3.80 6.45
C LYS A 432 12.55 -4.59 7.74
N ASN A 433 13.77 -4.99 8.11
CA ASN A 433 14.00 -5.78 9.32
C ASN A 433 13.69 -4.98 10.59
N LYS A 434 14.04 -3.69 10.63
CA LYS A 434 13.72 -2.84 11.78
C LYS A 434 12.21 -2.62 11.92
N LEU A 435 11.50 -2.38 10.81
CA LEU A 435 10.04 -2.27 10.80
C LEU A 435 9.39 -3.57 11.31
N ILE A 436 9.79 -4.73 10.79
CA ILE A 436 9.29 -6.05 11.22
C ILE A 436 9.62 -6.32 12.69
N GLU A 437 10.79 -5.90 13.18
CA GLU A 437 11.17 -6.00 14.59
C GLU A 437 10.21 -5.18 15.47
N THR A 438 9.88 -3.96 15.07
CA THR A 438 8.93 -3.10 15.79
C THR A 438 7.52 -3.70 15.83
N MET A 439 7.00 -4.16 14.69
CA MET A 439 5.68 -4.81 14.64
C MET A 439 5.60 -6.10 15.46
N LYS A 440 6.72 -6.81 15.63
CA LYS A 440 6.78 -8.02 16.48
C LYS A 440 6.80 -7.71 17.96
N ALA A 441 7.27 -6.53 18.33
CA ALA A 441 7.37 -6.12 19.71
C ALA A 441 6.03 -5.63 20.27
N GLY A 442 5.10 -5.19 19.41
CA GLY A 442 3.74 -4.85 19.81
C GLY A 442 2.84 -4.39 18.68
N GLY A 443 1.53 -4.39 18.93
CA GLY A 443 0.49 -4.13 17.93
C GLY A 443 -0.29 -2.82 18.06
N GLY A 444 -0.04 -2.01 19.08
CA GLY A 444 -0.88 -0.85 19.43
C GLY A 444 -1.67 -1.14 20.69
N GLY A 445 -2.76 -1.91 20.61
CA GLY A 445 -3.65 -2.18 21.74
C GLY A 445 -4.87 -1.29 21.64
N ASP A 446 -5.05 -0.34 22.57
CA ASP A 446 -6.10 0.68 22.49
C ASP A 446 -5.87 1.70 21.36
N ALA A 447 -6.93 2.45 21.00
CA ALA A 447 -6.92 3.32 19.81
C ALA A 447 -5.95 4.52 19.88
N PRO A 448 -5.72 5.20 21.02
CA PRO A 448 -4.81 6.34 21.07
C PRO A 448 -3.33 5.93 21.12
N GLU A 449 -2.58 6.30 20.09
CA GLU A 449 -1.16 5.95 19.95
C GLU A 449 -0.20 7.04 20.52
N ASN A 450 1.12 6.82 20.41
CA ASN A 450 2.19 7.68 20.94
C ASN A 450 3.03 8.43 19.89
N ASP A 451 2.37 8.97 18.86
CA ASP A 451 3.01 9.67 17.74
C ASP A 451 3.88 10.86 18.19
N ALA A 452 3.47 11.63 19.21
CA ALA A 452 4.22 12.81 19.61
C ALA A 452 5.55 12.45 20.27
N GLU A 453 5.58 11.38 21.09
CA GLU A 453 6.81 10.82 21.63
C GLU A 453 7.78 10.42 20.49
N ALA A 454 7.25 9.76 19.45
CA ALA A 454 8.02 9.35 18.29
C ALA A 454 8.56 10.54 17.48
N LEU A 455 7.76 11.59 17.27
CA LEU A 455 8.18 12.84 16.60
C LEU A 455 9.28 13.57 17.36
N LEU A 456 9.14 13.73 18.68
CA LEU A 456 10.15 14.38 19.52
C LEU A 456 11.44 13.56 19.60
N TYR A 457 11.34 12.24 19.54
CA TYR A 457 12.50 11.36 19.42
C TYR A 457 13.18 11.52 18.05
N ALA A 458 12.42 11.52 16.96
CA ALA A 458 12.92 11.74 15.60
C ALA A 458 13.59 13.11 15.43
N GLN A 459 13.03 14.16 16.02
CA GLN A 459 13.59 15.50 16.04
C GLN A 459 15.03 15.51 16.60
N LYS A 460 15.30 14.75 17.66
CA LYS A 460 16.65 14.63 18.27
C LYS A 460 17.65 13.89 17.37
N LEU A 461 17.16 13.05 16.46
CA LEU A 461 17.98 12.30 15.50
C LEU A 461 18.23 13.06 14.19
N ALA A 462 17.49 14.15 13.95
CA ALA A 462 17.64 14.96 12.76
C ALA A 462 18.98 15.71 12.75
N ALA A 463 19.49 16.00 11.56
CA ALA A 463 20.75 16.73 11.40
C ALA A 463 20.68 18.16 11.97
N ALA A 464 19.51 18.78 11.92
CA ALA A 464 19.21 20.09 12.50
C ALA A 464 18.01 19.97 13.46
N PRO A 465 18.21 19.62 14.74
CA PRO A 465 17.11 19.39 15.68
C PRO A 465 16.18 20.60 15.88
N ASP A 466 16.71 21.82 15.78
CA ASP A 466 15.93 23.05 16.00
C ASP A 466 15.06 23.46 14.80
N SER A 467 15.21 22.79 13.64
CA SER A 467 14.44 23.01 12.41
C SER A 467 14.22 21.69 11.67
N ALA A 468 13.93 20.64 12.43
CA ALA A 468 13.83 19.29 11.89
C ALA A 468 12.64 19.17 10.94
N GLU A 469 12.91 18.73 9.71
CA GLU A 469 11.91 18.39 8.70
C GLU A 469 11.54 16.91 8.84
N LEU A 470 10.31 16.63 9.28
CA LEU A 470 9.82 15.30 9.63
C LEU A 470 8.61 14.93 8.77
N ILE A 471 8.53 13.66 8.36
CA ILE A 471 7.33 13.08 7.75
C ILE A 471 6.69 12.15 8.78
N LEU A 472 5.43 12.37 9.14
CA LEU A 472 4.64 11.45 9.95
C LEU A 472 3.70 10.64 9.06
N ILE A 473 3.73 9.32 9.14
CA ILE A 473 2.72 8.44 8.53
C ILE A 473 1.82 7.94 9.65
N ALA A 474 0.55 8.35 9.66
CA ALA A 474 -0.40 8.09 10.74
C ALA A 474 -1.78 7.66 10.23
N ASP A 475 -2.56 7.00 11.10
CA ASP A 475 -3.94 6.59 10.85
C ASP A 475 -4.91 7.76 11.07
N ASN A 476 -5.83 7.98 10.14
CA ASN A 476 -6.90 8.97 10.24
C ASN A 476 -7.88 8.68 11.39
N TYR A 477 -8.11 7.40 11.71
CA TYR A 477 -9.14 7.00 12.67
C TYR A 477 -8.66 6.97 14.11
N THR A 478 -7.35 7.04 14.36
CA THR A 478 -6.77 7.23 15.69
C THR A 478 -6.31 8.67 15.86
N PHE A 479 -6.12 9.14 17.09
CA PHE A 479 -5.48 10.43 17.34
C PHE A 479 -4.51 10.28 18.52
N PRO A 480 -3.32 10.90 18.46
CA PRO A 480 -2.27 10.62 19.42
C PRO A 480 -2.68 11.05 20.83
N ARG A 481 -2.56 10.14 21.80
CA ARG A 481 -2.84 10.41 23.22
C ARG A 481 -1.98 11.55 23.76
N ASP A 482 -0.77 11.62 23.23
CA ASP A 482 0.32 12.43 23.70
C ASP A 482 0.55 13.68 22.83
N ALA A 483 -0.39 14.04 21.94
CA ALA A 483 -0.31 15.23 21.08
C ALA A 483 0.02 16.53 21.85
N LYS A 484 -0.37 16.62 23.14
CA LYS A 484 -0.05 17.75 24.02
C LYS A 484 1.47 17.95 24.24
N LEU A 485 2.29 16.91 24.06
CA LEU A 485 3.76 16.99 24.15
C LEU A 485 4.36 17.90 23.08
N LEU A 486 3.67 18.10 21.95
CA LEU A 486 4.13 18.94 20.85
C LEU A 486 4.01 20.44 21.14
N LYS A 487 3.52 20.86 22.32
CA LYS A 487 3.24 22.27 22.66
C LYS A 487 4.35 23.26 22.28
N ASN A 488 5.62 22.86 22.43
CA ASN A 488 6.79 23.71 22.15
C ASN A 488 7.70 23.11 21.06
N THR A 489 7.18 22.25 20.19
CA THR A 489 8.00 21.68 19.11
C THR A 489 8.40 22.76 18.12
N THR A 490 9.65 22.67 17.66
CA THR A 490 10.21 23.48 16.56
C THR A 490 10.32 22.67 15.27
N ALA A 491 9.95 21.39 15.29
CA ALA A 491 9.95 20.56 14.10
C ALA A 491 8.86 21.01 13.12
N HIS A 492 9.17 20.93 11.83
CA HIS A 492 8.20 21.04 10.76
C HIS A 492 7.74 19.64 10.38
N VAL A 493 6.46 19.34 10.59
CA VAL A 493 5.90 18.01 10.36
C VAL A 493 4.99 18.01 9.14
N ARG A 494 5.19 17.03 8.26
CA ARG A 494 4.33 16.70 7.13
C ARG A 494 3.59 15.42 7.45
N ILE A 495 2.28 15.49 7.63
CA ILE A 495 1.48 14.34 8.07
C ILE A 495 0.85 13.66 6.86
N ILE A 496 1.35 12.50 6.48
CA ILE A 496 0.69 11.58 5.55
C ILE A 496 -0.40 10.85 6.31
N LEU A 497 -1.65 11.22 6.03
CA LEU A 497 -2.81 10.70 6.73
C LEU A 497 -3.42 9.55 5.96
N CYS A 498 -3.37 8.36 6.55
CA CYS A 498 -3.81 7.11 5.94
C CYS A 498 -5.24 6.75 6.40
N GLY A 499 -6.03 6.09 5.57
CA GLY A 499 -7.42 5.75 5.86
C GLY A 499 -8.39 6.92 5.70
N VAL A 500 -7.99 7.98 4.98
CA VAL A 500 -8.91 9.08 4.65
C VAL A 500 -9.92 8.56 3.62
N ARG A 501 -11.20 8.54 4.02
CA ARG A 501 -12.31 8.08 3.17
C ARG A 501 -13.42 9.10 3.15
N ASP A 502 -14.30 9.02 4.13
CA ASP A 502 -15.52 9.84 4.20
C ASP A 502 -15.34 11.12 5.01
N TYR A 503 -14.25 11.22 5.78
CA TYR A 503 -13.80 12.44 6.44
C TYR A 503 -12.31 12.40 6.77
N ILE A 504 -11.70 13.58 6.83
CA ILE A 504 -10.45 13.84 7.54
C ILE A 504 -10.76 14.13 9.01
N ASN A 505 -10.03 13.47 9.91
CA ASN A 505 -10.16 13.67 11.34
C ASN A 505 -9.86 15.13 11.73
N PRO A 506 -10.85 15.87 12.26
CA PRO A 506 -10.69 17.29 12.59
C PRO A 506 -9.58 17.58 13.60
N LYS A 507 -9.18 16.59 14.41
CA LYS A 507 -8.10 16.74 15.37
C LYS A 507 -6.73 16.86 14.70
N TYR A 508 -6.50 16.15 13.59
CA TYR A 508 -5.28 16.35 12.80
C TYR A 508 -5.28 17.70 12.08
N LEU A 509 -6.42 18.18 11.58
CA LEU A 509 -6.55 19.54 11.05
C LEU A 509 -6.21 20.58 12.12
N ALA A 510 -6.73 20.40 13.35
CA ALA A 510 -6.45 21.28 14.49
C ALA A 510 -4.97 21.25 14.90
N LEU A 511 -4.36 20.06 14.94
CA LEU A 511 -2.95 19.88 15.23
C LEU A 511 -2.08 20.63 14.21
N ALA A 512 -2.40 20.48 12.92
CA ALA A 512 -1.67 21.12 11.85
C ALA A 512 -1.84 22.64 11.84
N ARG A 513 -3.07 23.15 12.04
CA ARG A 513 -3.31 24.58 12.20
C ARG A 513 -2.50 25.17 13.35
N LYS A 514 -2.47 24.49 14.50
CA LYS A 514 -1.79 24.98 15.71
C LYS A 514 -0.27 25.08 15.55
N HIS A 515 0.34 24.12 14.88
CA HIS A 515 1.80 24.02 14.76
C HIS A 515 2.36 24.43 13.38
N GLY A 516 1.48 24.80 12.45
CA GLY A 516 1.89 25.11 11.07
C GLY A 516 2.32 23.87 10.28
N PHE A 517 1.85 22.68 10.65
CA PHE A 517 2.10 21.45 9.91
C PHE A 517 1.25 21.41 8.63
N SER A 518 1.63 20.50 7.72
CA SER A 518 0.82 20.15 6.55
C SER A 518 0.22 18.76 6.69
N LEU A 519 -0.92 18.54 6.04
CA LEU A 519 -1.49 17.20 5.89
C LEU A 519 -1.49 16.78 4.42
N HIS A 520 -1.29 15.50 4.18
CA HIS A 520 -1.18 14.94 2.85
C HIS A 520 -2.03 13.67 2.78
N THR A 521 -2.90 13.64 1.78
CA THR A 521 -3.87 12.56 1.54
C THR A 521 -3.63 11.97 0.14
N ILE A 522 -4.30 10.87 -0.19
CA ILE A 522 -4.15 10.29 -1.54
C ILE A 522 -4.66 11.26 -2.63
N GLU A 523 -5.66 12.07 -2.32
CA GLU A 523 -6.26 13.06 -3.23
C GLU A 523 -5.43 14.32 -3.38
N GLY A 524 -4.79 14.81 -2.31
CA GLY A 524 -4.05 16.07 -2.37
C GLY A 524 -3.39 16.51 -1.07
N ASP A 525 -2.76 17.68 -1.16
CA ASP A 525 -1.96 18.29 -0.09
C ASP A 525 -2.72 19.48 0.52
N ILE A 526 -2.76 19.52 1.85
CA ILE A 526 -3.49 20.48 2.66
C ILE A 526 -2.45 21.30 3.41
N MET A 527 -2.24 22.52 2.92
CA MET A 527 -1.20 23.42 3.40
C MET A 527 -1.83 24.60 4.14
N ASP A 528 -1.00 25.38 4.85
CA ASP A 528 -1.35 26.71 5.34
C ASP A 528 -2.58 26.81 6.26
N LEU A 529 -2.97 25.71 6.92
CA LEU A 529 -4.10 25.70 7.87
C LEU A 529 -3.93 26.70 9.02
N SER A 530 -2.68 27.05 9.37
CA SER A 530 -2.34 28.06 10.37
C SER A 530 -2.80 29.48 10.02
N LYS A 531 -3.07 29.76 8.73
CA LYS A 531 -3.56 31.07 8.27
C LYS A 531 -5.07 31.24 8.44
N LEU A 532 -5.80 30.16 8.73
CA LEU A 532 -7.25 30.19 8.82
C LEU A 532 -7.73 30.80 10.14
N LEU A 533 -8.71 31.70 10.04
CA LEU A 533 -9.33 32.36 11.18
C LEU A 533 -10.55 31.58 11.68
N GLU A 534 -10.90 31.79 12.96
CA GLU A 534 -12.11 31.19 13.54
C GLU A 534 -13.36 31.63 12.77
N GLY A 535 -14.26 30.67 12.49
CA GLY A 535 -15.49 30.88 11.73
C GLY A 535 -15.34 30.67 10.22
N GLU A 536 -14.12 30.69 9.67
CA GLU A 536 -13.89 30.38 8.25
C GLU A 536 -14.29 28.94 7.92
N THR A 537 -14.70 28.72 6.68
CA THR A 537 -15.04 27.38 6.17
C THR A 537 -14.13 27.04 5.01
N ILE A 538 -13.53 25.85 5.06
CA ILE A 538 -12.66 25.32 4.01
C ILE A 538 -13.29 24.07 3.41
N THR A 539 -13.08 23.86 2.10
CA THR A 539 -13.47 22.63 1.42
C THR A 539 -12.25 21.78 1.17
N ILE A 540 -12.24 20.57 1.72
CA ILE A 540 -11.19 19.58 1.50
C ILE A 540 -11.85 18.33 0.94
N GLN A 541 -11.47 17.91 -0.27
CA GLN A 541 -11.98 16.70 -0.92
C GLN A 541 -13.52 16.57 -0.93
N GLY A 542 -14.23 17.67 -1.23
CA GLY A 542 -15.70 17.67 -1.22
C GLY A 542 -16.32 17.62 0.18
N GLN A 543 -15.56 17.92 1.23
CA GLN A 543 -16.09 18.04 2.60
C GLN A 543 -15.82 19.46 3.09
N GLN A 544 -16.81 20.07 3.73
CA GLN A 544 -16.64 21.39 4.31
C GLN A 544 -16.39 21.31 5.81
N TYR A 545 -15.34 21.99 6.24
CA TYR A 545 -14.94 22.11 7.63
C TYR A 545 -14.99 23.57 8.05
N GLN A 546 -15.68 23.84 9.15
CA GLN A 546 -15.67 25.15 9.80
C GLN A 546 -14.58 25.18 10.87
N VAL A 547 -13.76 26.23 10.85
CA VAL A 547 -12.77 26.48 11.89
C VAL A 547 -13.48 26.92 13.16
N THR A 548 -13.18 26.23 14.27
CA THR A 548 -13.65 26.61 15.61
C THR A 548 -12.47 27.14 16.43
N LYS A 549 -12.75 27.75 17.57
CA LYS A 549 -11.73 28.21 18.52
C LYS A 549 -10.65 27.16 18.78
N ASP A 550 -11.06 25.92 19.02
CA ASP A 550 -10.20 24.83 19.46
C ASP A 550 -9.92 23.78 18.36
N GLY A 551 -10.39 23.97 17.13
CA GLY A 551 -10.12 23.03 16.04
C GLY A 551 -10.98 23.22 14.80
N PHE A 552 -11.56 22.13 14.33
CA PHE A 552 -12.39 22.07 13.13
C PHE A 552 -13.65 21.26 13.41
N LYS A 553 -14.74 21.63 12.72
CA LYS A 553 -16.01 20.91 12.74
C LYS A 553 -16.39 20.58 11.30
N LEU A 554 -16.59 19.30 10.99
CA LEU A 554 -17.20 18.93 9.72
C LEU A 554 -18.64 19.48 9.70
N VAL A 555 -18.98 20.27 8.68
CA VAL A 555 -20.30 20.92 8.53
C VAL A 555 -21.08 20.44 7.29
N GLN A 556 -20.39 19.91 6.28
CA GLN A 556 -21.02 19.40 5.06
C GLN A 556 -20.19 18.30 4.40
N LYS A 557 -20.88 17.34 3.77
CA LYS A 557 -20.31 16.39 2.81
C LYS A 557 -20.98 16.62 1.45
N THR A 558 -20.20 16.64 0.38
CA THR A 558 -20.70 16.82 -1.00
C THR A 558 -20.93 15.48 -1.66
#